data_AF-A0A950G347-F1
#
_entry.id   AF-A0A950G347-F1
#
_cell.length_a   1.000
_cell.length_b   1.000
_cell.length_c   1.000
_cell.angle_alpha   90.00
_cell.angle_beta   90.00
_cell.angle_gamma   90.00
#
_symmetry.space_group_name_H-M   'P 1'
#
loop_
_entity.id
_entity.type
_entity.pdbx_description
1 polymer ?
#
loop_
_entity_poly.entity_id
_entity_poly.type
_entity_poly.pdbx_seq_one_letter_code
_entity_poly.pdbx_strand_id
1 'polypeptide(L)'
;GVAKALFPHQAAGSLIERDGKLVGSALIGQNFADPGHFWGRPSATGPMPNNAANSGGSNLGPTNPALVDAVKGRVAALRAADPANTAPVPVDLVTASGSGLDPEISPAAAAYQVARVARVRGLPMGQVEELIREHTTGRDLGFFGEPRVNVLELNLALDAIKR
;
A
#
# COMPACT_ATOMS: atom_id res chain seq x y z
N GLY A 1 -32.82 2.61 2.76
CA GLY A 1 -32.83 1.16 2.48
C GLY A 1 -32.02 0.43 3.53
N VAL A 2 -32.24 -0.88 3.69
CA VAL A 2 -31.65 -1.72 4.76
C VAL A 2 -30.12 -1.60 4.85
N ALA A 3 -29.42 -1.52 3.72
CA ALA A 3 -27.96 -1.35 3.68
C ALA A 3 -27.48 -0.09 4.41
N LYS A 4 -28.14 1.06 4.21
CA LYS A 4 -27.80 2.30 4.93
C LYS A 4 -28.15 2.26 6.42
N ALA A 5 -29.09 1.40 6.82
CA ALA A 5 -29.49 1.28 8.22
C ALA A 5 -28.54 0.39 9.02
N LEU A 6 -28.08 -0.72 8.42
CA LEU A 6 -27.21 -1.69 9.09
C LEU A 6 -25.72 -1.44 8.85
N PHE A 7 -25.35 -0.92 7.68
CA PHE A 7 -23.96 -0.73 7.25
C PHE A 7 -23.75 0.64 6.59
N PRO A 8 -24.06 1.74 7.29
CA PRO A 8 -24.01 3.09 6.71
C PRO A 8 -22.64 3.47 6.16
N HIS A 9 -21.57 3.09 6.88
CA HIS A 9 -20.18 3.41 6.51
C HIS A 9 -19.76 2.69 5.22
N GLN A 10 -19.99 1.38 5.14
CA GLN A 10 -19.67 0.58 3.96
C GLN A 10 -20.56 0.98 2.78
N ALA A 11 -21.85 1.24 3.01
CA ALA A 11 -22.78 1.70 1.98
C ALA A 11 -22.43 3.09 1.43
N ALA A 12 -21.66 3.89 2.16
CA ALA A 12 -21.12 5.17 1.72
C ALA A 12 -19.76 5.06 1.04
N GLY A 13 -19.19 3.85 0.89
CA GLY A 13 -17.91 3.61 0.23
C GLY A 13 -16.72 3.48 1.19
N SER A 14 -16.97 3.25 2.48
CA SER A 14 -15.94 3.06 3.51
C SER A 14 -14.93 4.23 3.55
N LEU A 15 -15.47 5.44 3.47
CA LEU A 15 -14.69 6.68 3.41
C LEU A 15 -13.92 6.91 4.72
N ILE A 16 -12.73 7.48 4.59
CA ILE A 16 -11.88 7.89 5.71
C ILE A 16 -11.80 9.41 5.73
N GLU A 17 -12.15 9.99 6.87
CA GLU A 17 -12.07 11.42 7.12
C GLU A 17 -11.02 11.73 8.17
N ARG A 18 -10.26 12.80 7.97
CA ARG A 18 -9.30 13.34 8.94
C ARG A 18 -9.49 14.84 9.05
N ASP A 19 -9.69 15.33 10.26
CA ASP A 19 -9.91 16.76 10.56
C ASP A 19 -11.05 17.39 9.72
N GLY A 20 -12.14 16.63 9.52
CA GLY A 20 -13.30 17.05 8.73
C GLY A 20 -13.07 17.07 7.22
N LYS A 21 -11.94 16.54 6.73
CA LYS A 21 -11.64 16.42 5.31
C LYS A 21 -11.66 14.96 4.88
N LEU A 22 -12.29 14.68 3.75
CA LEU A 22 -12.24 13.37 3.12
C LEU A 22 -10.83 13.12 2.57
N VAL A 23 -10.15 12.11 3.11
CA VAL A 23 -8.77 11.78 2.72
C VAL A 23 -8.67 10.51 1.87
N GLY A 24 -9.75 9.73 1.75
CA GLY A 24 -9.80 8.57 0.88
C GLY A 24 -10.87 7.56 1.26
N SER A 25 -10.68 6.32 0.83
CA SER A 25 -11.48 5.16 1.23
C SER A 25 -10.53 4.06 1.67
N ALA A 26 -10.93 3.28 2.68
CA ALA A 26 -10.20 2.09 3.10
C ALA A 26 -10.06 1.05 1.97
N LEU A 27 -10.89 1.14 0.93
CA LEU A 27 -10.96 0.19 -0.17
C LEU A 27 -10.14 0.60 -1.41
N ILE A 28 -9.58 1.81 -1.44
CA ILE A 28 -8.94 2.37 -2.62
C ILE A 28 -7.49 2.74 -2.31
N GLY A 29 -6.56 2.09 -3.01
CA GLY A 29 -5.14 2.42 -2.97
C GLY A 29 -4.87 3.84 -3.48
N GLN A 30 -3.91 4.52 -2.85
CA GLN A 30 -3.45 5.84 -3.28
C GLN A 30 -1.99 5.79 -3.69
N ASN A 31 -1.60 6.67 -4.62
CA ASN A 31 -0.22 6.75 -5.08
C ASN A 31 0.65 7.52 -4.08
N PHE A 32 1.32 6.80 -3.18
CA PHE A 32 2.31 7.39 -2.26
C PHE A 32 3.71 7.37 -2.89
N ALA A 33 4.33 8.54 -3.00
CA ALA A 33 5.69 8.71 -3.50
C ALA A 33 6.66 9.36 -2.48
N ASP A 34 6.14 9.86 -1.36
CA ASP A 34 6.96 10.46 -0.30
C ASP A 34 7.82 9.36 0.37
N PRO A 35 9.14 9.55 0.54
CA PRO A 35 10.02 8.55 1.15
C PRO A 35 9.68 8.20 2.61
N GLY A 36 9.01 9.10 3.32
CA GLY A 36 8.55 8.95 4.70
C GLY A 36 7.19 8.25 4.82
N HIS A 37 6.57 7.85 3.71
CA HIS A 37 5.38 7.00 3.70
C HIS A 37 5.72 5.57 3.25
N PHE A 38 4.82 4.65 3.60
CA PHE A 38 4.79 3.33 3.00
C PHE A 38 4.26 3.43 1.58
N TRP A 39 4.94 2.75 0.67
CA TRP A 39 4.55 2.64 -0.72
C TRP A 39 3.75 1.37 -0.93
N GLY A 40 2.63 1.51 -1.64
CA GLY A 40 1.79 0.39 -2.04
C GLY A 40 2.31 -0.30 -3.29
N ARG A 41 1.47 -1.19 -3.83
CA ARG A 41 1.78 -1.89 -5.07
C ARG A 41 1.75 -0.91 -6.25
N PRO A 42 2.57 -1.14 -7.29
CA PRO A 42 2.47 -0.39 -8.53
C PRO A 42 1.05 -0.47 -9.12
N SER A 43 0.57 0.65 -9.65
CA SER A 43 -0.69 0.70 -10.39
C SER A 43 -0.44 0.83 -11.89
N ALA A 44 -1.33 0.23 -12.68
CA ALA A 44 -1.31 0.28 -14.14
C ALA A 44 -2.49 1.07 -14.72
N THR A 45 -3.22 1.82 -13.88
CA THR A 45 -4.31 2.69 -14.36
C THR A 45 -3.76 3.86 -15.17
N GLY A 46 -4.52 4.29 -16.19
CA GLY A 46 -4.26 5.53 -16.93
C GLY A 46 -5.30 6.62 -16.62
N PRO A 47 -5.00 7.91 -16.82
CA PRO A 47 -3.71 8.46 -17.27
C PRO A 47 -2.65 8.59 -16.15
N MET A 48 -3.01 8.27 -14.90
CA MET A 48 -2.12 8.31 -13.73
C MET A 48 -2.32 7.05 -12.86
N PRO A 49 -1.32 6.64 -12.06
CA PRO A 49 -1.46 5.51 -11.15
C PRO A 49 -2.52 5.77 -10.08
N ASN A 50 -3.23 4.71 -9.67
CA ASN A 50 -4.32 4.73 -8.71
C ASN A 50 -5.45 5.71 -9.07
N ASN A 51 -5.75 5.85 -10.37
CA ASN A 51 -6.83 6.70 -10.84
C ASN A 51 -8.18 6.00 -10.60
N ALA A 52 -8.95 6.44 -9.59
CA ALA A 52 -10.26 5.85 -9.28
C ALA A 52 -11.30 5.92 -10.42
N ALA A 53 -11.10 6.79 -11.42
CA ALA A 53 -11.95 6.82 -12.62
C ALA A 53 -11.63 5.68 -13.62
N ASN A 54 -10.59 4.89 -13.36
CA ASN A 54 -10.15 3.78 -14.19
C ASN A 54 -9.76 2.58 -13.32
N SER A 55 -10.24 1.38 -13.67
CA SER A 55 -9.90 0.15 -12.95
C SER A 55 -9.37 -0.85 -13.97
N GLY A 56 -8.14 -1.30 -13.77
CA GLY A 56 -7.47 -2.22 -14.69
C GLY A 56 -6.04 -2.55 -14.29
N GLY A 57 -5.61 -3.75 -14.65
CA GLY A 57 -4.25 -4.25 -14.48
C GLY A 57 -3.37 -4.02 -15.72
N SER A 58 -2.10 -4.39 -15.62
CA SER A 58 -1.14 -4.21 -16.71
C SER A 58 -1.35 -5.17 -17.90
N ASN A 59 -2.00 -6.31 -17.68
CA ASN A 59 -2.31 -7.33 -18.68
C ASN A 59 -1.10 -7.80 -19.53
N LEU A 60 0.11 -7.73 -18.96
CA LEU A 60 1.35 -8.20 -19.59
C LEU A 60 1.57 -9.68 -19.26
N GLY A 61 1.80 -10.49 -20.29
CA GLY A 61 2.18 -11.89 -20.11
C GLY A 61 3.60 -12.05 -19.53
N PRO A 62 3.92 -13.21 -18.92
CA PRO A 62 5.19 -13.45 -18.25
C PRO A 62 6.41 -13.41 -19.18
N THR A 63 6.22 -13.65 -20.48
CA THR A 63 7.26 -13.59 -21.52
C THR A 63 7.41 -12.21 -22.16
N ASN A 64 6.60 -11.22 -21.75
CA ASN A 64 6.64 -9.89 -22.33
C ASN A 64 7.87 -9.12 -21.80
N PRO A 65 8.78 -8.62 -22.67
CA PRO A 65 9.97 -7.90 -22.22
C PRO A 65 9.64 -6.62 -21.45
N ALA A 66 8.53 -5.94 -21.76
CA ALA A 66 8.12 -4.73 -21.05
C ALA A 66 7.81 -5.01 -19.56
N LEU A 67 7.32 -6.21 -19.22
CA LEU A 67 7.11 -6.61 -17.83
C LEU A 67 8.45 -6.75 -17.11
N VAL A 68 9.42 -7.41 -17.74
CA VAL A 68 10.76 -7.61 -17.20
C VAL A 68 11.45 -6.28 -16.96
N ASP A 69 11.37 -5.36 -17.92
CA ASP A 69 12.00 -4.04 -17.81
C ASP A 69 11.32 -3.18 -16.75
N ALA A 70 9.99 -3.21 -16.65
CA ALA A 70 9.25 -2.52 -15.58
C ALA A 70 9.65 -3.03 -14.19
N VAL A 71 9.75 -4.36 -14.02
CA VAL A 71 10.18 -4.97 -12.75
C VAL A 71 11.61 -4.56 -12.42
N LYS A 72 12.55 -4.63 -13.38
CA LYS A 72 13.94 -4.18 -13.16
C LYS A 72 14.00 -2.71 -12.75
N GLY A 73 13.25 -1.84 -13.41
CA GLY A 73 13.18 -0.42 -13.08
C GLY A 73 12.67 -0.18 -11.65
N ARG A 74 11.61 -0.91 -11.25
CA ARG A 74 11.05 -0.83 -9.89
C ARG A 74 12.01 -1.35 -8.82
N VAL A 75 12.70 -2.47 -9.09
CA VAL A 75 13.76 -2.98 -8.20
C VAL A 75 14.87 -1.95 -8.03
N ALA A 76 15.33 -1.34 -9.12
CA ALA A 76 16.37 -0.31 -9.06
C ALA A 76 15.91 0.92 -8.25
N ALA A 77 14.67 1.38 -8.44
CA ALA A 77 14.10 2.49 -7.69
C ALA A 77 13.99 2.19 -6.19
N LEU A 78 13.53 0.99 -5.81
CA LEU A 78 13.44 0.57 -4.41
C LEU A 78 14.82 0.52 -3.74
N ARG A 79 15.84 0.01 -4.45
CA ARG A 79 17.22 -0.03 -3.94
C ARG A 79 17.84 1.38 -3.85
N ALA A 80 17.53 2.26 -4.79
CA ALA A 80 18.01 3.64 -4.74
C ALA A 80 17.37 4.42 -3.57
N ALA A 81 16.11 4.14 -3.24
CA ALA A 81 15.41 4.75 -2.13
C ALA A 81 15.90 4.28 -0.75
N ASP A 82 16.46 3.07 -0.68
CA ASP A 82 17.08 2.56 0.55
C ASP A 82 18.35 1.73 0.26
N PRO A 83 19.49 2.39 -0.05
CA PRO A 83 20.70 1.71 -0.51
C PRO A 83 21.35 0.76 0.50
N ALA A 84 21.08 0.95 1.79
CA ALA A 84 21.58 0.10 2.86
C ALA A 84 20.76 -1.19 3.04
N ASN A 85 19.59 -1.29 2.41
CA ASN A 85 18.71 -2.44 2.53
C ASN A 85 19.14 -3.56 1.58
N THR A 86 19.60 -4.67 2.16
CA THR A 86 20.08 -5.86 1.44
C THR A 86 19.05 -6.98 1.39
N ALA A 87 17.85 -6.77 1.95
CA ALA A 87 16.81 -7.77 1.94
C ALA A 87 16.33 -8.09 0.50
N PRO A 88 15.83 -9.31 0.25
CA PRO A 88 15.16 -9.62 -1.00
C PRO A 88 13.98 -8.68 -1.23
N VAL A 89 13.86 -8.13 -2.45
CA VAL A 89 12.76 -7.22 -2.81
C VAL A 89 11.44 -7.99 -2.88
N PRO A 90 10.41 -7.61 -2.11
CA PRO A 90 9.10 -8.26 -2.13
C PRO A 90 8.39 -8.10 -3.47
N VAL A 91 7.72 -9.16 -3.94
CA VAL A 91 7.05 -9.19 -5.25
C VAL A 91 5.93 -8.16 -5.36
N ASP A 92 5.24 -7.87 -4.26
CA ASP A 92 4.14 -6.90 -4.18
C ASP A 92 4.57 -5.50 -4.62
N LEU A 93 5.80 -5.10 -4.26
CA LEU A 93 6.32 -3.75 -4.53
C LEU A 93 6.81 -3.57 -5.97
N VAL A 94 6.93 -4.67 -6.74
CA VAL A 94 7.44 -4.63 -8.12
C VAL A 94 6.44 -5.14 -9.15
N THR A 95 5.36 -5.79 -8.73
CA THR A 95 4.29 -6.29 -9.60
C THR A 95 3.02 -5.46 -9.46
N ALA A 96 2.45 -5.06 -10.60
CA ALA A 96 1.23 -4.26 -10.59
C ALA A 96 0.02 -5.09 -10.12
N SER A 97 -0.90 -4.46 -9.41
CA SER A 97 -2.13 -5.12 -8.97
C SER A 97 -3.11 -5.35 -10.13
N GLY A 98 -4.00 -6.34 -9.97
CA GLY A 98 -4.99 -6.68 -10.98
C GLY A 98 -6.08 -5.61 -11.16
N SER A 99 -6.45 -4.90 -10.09
CA SER A 99 -7.41 -3.80 -10.13
C SER A 99 -6.76 -2.47 -10.50
N GLY A 100 -5.47 -2.30 -10.23
CA GLY A 100 -4.78 -1.02 -10.30
C GLY A 100 -5.17 -0.05 -9.18
N LEU A 101 -5.95 -0.48 -8.18
CA LEU A 101 -6.43 0.33 -7.04
C LEU A 101 -6.27 -0.40 -5.70
N ASP A 102 -5.36 -1.36 -5.65
CA ASP A 102 -5.12 -2.21 -4.47
C ASP A 102 -4.67 -1.39 -3.26
N PRO A 103 -5.46 -1.36 -2.16
CA PRO A 103 -5.09 -0.65 -0.94
C PRO A 103 -4.07 -1.40 -0.08
N GLU A 104 -3.77 -2.67 -0.40
CA GLU A 104 -3.10 -3.59 0.49
C GLU A 104 -1.71 -4.04 -0.04
N ILE A 105 -0.81 -4.31 0.90
CA ILE A 105 0.46 -5.00 0.68
C ILE A 105 0.64 -6.10 1.73
N SER A 106 1.51 -7.08 1.47
CA SER A 106 1.86 -8.07 2.49
C SER A 106 2.64 -7.43 3.66
N PRO A 107 2.60 -8.03 4.86
CA PRO A 107 3.45 -7.62 5.97
C PRO A 107 4.95 -7.64 5.63
N ALA A 108 5.39 -8.55 4.75
CA ALA A 108 6.78 -8.59 4.29
C ALA A 108 7.13 -7.36 3.44
N ALA A 109 6.22 -6.90 2.58
CA ALA A 109 6.36 -5.66 1.81
C ALA A 109 6.34 -4.40 2.69
N ALA A 110 5.57 -4.40 3.77
CA ALA A 110 5.62 -3.33 4.78
C ALA A 110 6.96 -3.35 5.54
N ALA A 111 7.37 -4.53 6.03
CA ALA A 111 8.61 -4.73 6.79
C ALA A 111 9.86 -4.31 5.99
N TYR A 112 9.90 -4.60 4.68
CA TYR A 112 10.99 -4.19 3.79
C TYR A 112 11.21 -2.66 3.80
N GLN A 113 10.17 -1.86 4.07
CA GLN A 113 10.23 -0.41 4.01
C GLN A 113 10.51 0.26 5.37
N VAL A 114 10.51 -0.51 6.47
CA VAL A 114 10.63 0.01 7.86
C VAL A 114 11.87 0.88 8.03
N ALA A 115 13.04 0.40 7.60
CA ALA A 115 14.30 1.11 7.79
C ALA A 115 14.29 2.49 7.11
N ARG A 116 13.83 2.54 5.85
CA ARG A 116 13.65 3.79 5.10
C ARG A 116 12.70 4.75 5.83
N VAL A 117 11.49 4.27 6.16
CA VAL A 117 10.44 5.10 6.76
C VAL A 117 10.87 5.63 8.13
N ALA A 118 11.38 4.74 9.00
CA ALA A 118 11.90 5.10 10.32
C ALA A 118 12.99 6.17 10.23
N ARG A 119 13.97 6.00 9.33
CA ARG A 119 15.07 6.96 9.11
C ARG A 119 14.56 8.32 8.66
N VAL A 120 13.67 8.38 7.66
CA VAL A 120 13.15 9.64 7.12
C VAL A 120 12.25 10.35 8.14
N ARG A 121 11.53 9.58 8.96
CA ARG A 121 10.63 10.12 10.00
C ARG A 121 11.31 10.45 11.31
N GLY A 122 12.54 9.98 11.54
CA GLY A 122 13.21 10.08 12.83
C GLY A 122 12.56 9.24 13.94
N LEU A 123 11.90 8.14 13.57
CA LEU A 123 11.21 7.24 14.51
C LEU A 123 12.06 6.01 14.83
N PRO A 124 11.96 5.43 16.03
CA PRO A 124 12.52 4.13 16.32
C PRO A 124 11.91 3.06 15.40
N MET A 125 12.74 2.15 14.87
CA MET A 125 12.27 1.07 14.00
C MET A 125 11.18 0.22 14.67
N GLY A 126 11.35 -0.13 15.95
CA GLY A 126 10.37 -0.92 16.69
C GLY A 126 8.99 -0.24 16.81
N GLN A 127 8.93 1.09 16.81
CA GLN A 127 7.65 1.82 16.80
C GLN A 127 6.96 1.69 15.43
N VAL A 128 7.73 1.73 14.35
CA VAL A 128 7.21 1.56 12.98
C VAL A 128 6.76 0.11 12.75
N GLU A 129 7.50 -0.86 13.27
CA GLU A 129 7.14 -2.29 13.23
C GLU A 129 5.86 -2.57 14.01
N GLU A 130 5.71 -1.96 15.19
CA GLU A 130 4.48 -2.06 15.98
C GLU A 130 3.29 -1.51 15.20
N LEU A 131 3.44 -0.36 14.55
CA LEU A 131 2.38 0.24 13.75
C LEU A 131 1.94 -0.68 12.59
N ILE A 132 2.90 -1.35 11.94
CA ILE A 132 2.59 -2.35 10.90
C ILE A 132 1.78 -3.49 11.51
N ARG A 133 2.17 -3.99 12.69
CA ARG A 133 1.47 -5.08 13.38
C ARG A 133 0.04 -4.71 13.72
N GLU A 134 -0.19 -3.51 14.25
CA GLU A 134 -1.53 -3.00 14.59
C GLU A 134 -2.45 -2.85 13.36
N HIS A 135 -1.86 -2.54 12.19
CA HIS A 135 -2.59 -2.36 10.92
C HIS A 135 -2.53 -3.60 10.02
N THR A 136 -2.09 -4.75 10.55
CA THR A 136 -2.10 -6.02 9.83
C THR A 136 -3.42 -6.73 10.07
N THR A 137 -4.21 -6.88 9.01
CA THR A 137 -5.39 -7.76 9.01
C THR A 137 -4.95 -9.19 8.74
N GLY A 138 -5.38 -10.11 9.60
CA GLY A 138 -5.11 -11.55 9.45
C GLY A 138 -5.89 -12.19 8.30
N ARG A 139 -5.77 -13.51 8.19
CA ARG A 139 -6.57 -14.30 7.24
C ARG A 139 -8.04 -14.32 7.65
N ASP A 140 -8.93 -14.25 6.69
CA ASP A 140 -10.36 -14.37 6.94
C ASP A 140 -10.66 -15.80 7.42
N LEU A 141 -11.38 -15.91 8.55
CA LEU A 141 -11.63 -17.19 9.24
C LEU A 141 -10.35 -17.99 9.62
N GLY A 142 -9.17 -17.37 9.57
CA GLY A 142 -7.88 -17.99 9.88
C GLY A 142 -7.20 -18.74 8.73
N PHE A 143 -7.85 -18.92 7.58
CA PHE A 143 -7.29 -19.69 6.45
C PHE A 143 -7.61 -19.16 5.05
N PHE A 144 -8.57 -18.24 4.89
CA PHE A 144 -8.83 -17.63 3.59
C PHE A 144 -7.99 -16.37 3.39
N GLY A 145 -7.37 -16.28 2.20
CA GLY A 145 -6.54 -15.16 1.81
C GLY A 145 -5.18 -15.11 2.51
N GLU A 146 -4.57 -13.93 2.47
CA GLU A 146 -3.25 -13.65 3.01
C GLU A 146 -3.32 -12.54 4.06
N PRO A 147 -2.41 -12.53 5.06
CA PRO A 147 -2.23 -11.37 5.91
C PRO A 147 -1.91 -10.13 5.07
N ARG A 148 -2.53 -9.01 5.41
CA ARG A 148 -2.51 -7.80 4.57
C ARG A 148 -2.47 -6.54 5.41
N VAL A 149 -1.82 -5.51 4.88
CA VAL A 149 -1.63 -4.22 5.54
C VAL A 149 -2.23 -3.14 4.65
N ASN A 150 -3.18 -2.38 5.18
CA ASN A 150 -3.78 -1.25 4.46
C ASN A 150 -2.81 -0.07 4.45
N VAL A 151 -2.36 0.34 3.26
CA VAL A 151 -1.32 1.37 3.10
C VAL A 151 -1.82 2.75 3.50
N LEU A 152 -3.08 3.09 3.18
CA LEU A 152 -3.65 4.39 3.51
C LEU A 152 -3.81 4.53 5.02
N GLU A 153 -4.42 3.55 5.67
CA GLU A 153 -4.62 3.58 7.13
C GLU A 153 -3.29 3.62 7.88
N LEU A 154 -2.32 2.79 7.47
CA LEU A 154 -0.97 2.79 8.04
C LEU A 154 -0.29 4.15 7.90
N ASN A 155 -0.37 4.79 6.73
CA ASN A 155 0.22 6.11 6.50
C ASN A 155 -0.48 7.20 7.31
N LEU A 156 -1.80 7.13 7.46
CA LEU A 156 -2.55 8.07 8.30
C LEU A 156 -2.17 7.93 9.78
N ALA A 157 -2.01 6.70 10.26
CA ALA A 157 -1.57 6.42 11.62
C ALA A 157 -0.12 6.89 11.84
N LEU A 158 0.76 6.70 10.85
CA LEU A 158 2.12 7.21 10.85
C LEU A 158 2.15 8.75 10.92
N ASP A 159 1.24 9.41 10.20
CA ASP A 159 1.07 10.87 10.23
C ASP A 159 0.42 11.39 11.52
N ALA A 160 -0.19 10.53 12.33
CA ALA A 160 -0.75 10.90 13.63
C ALA A 160 0.31 10.90 14.74
N ILE A 161 1.44 10.22 14.53
CA ILE A 161 2.59 10.24 15.45
C ILE A 161 3.22 11.63 15.38
N LYS A 162 2.91 12.47 16.38
CA LYS A 162 3.52 13.79 16.54
C LYS A 162 5.04 13.62 16.73
N ARG A 163 5.80 14.43 15.99
CA ARG A 163 7.26 14.57 16.17
C ARG A 163 7.59 15.22 17.50
#